data_AF-A2S1K5-F1
#
_entry.id   AF-A2S1K5-F1
#
_cell.length_a   1.000
_cell.length_b   1.000
_cell.length_c   1.000
_cell.angle_alpha   90.00
_cell.angle_beta   90.00
_cell.angle_gamma   90.00
#
_symmetry.space_group_name_H-M   'P 1'
#
loop_
_entity.id
_entity.type
_entity.pdbx_description
1 polymer ?
#
loop_
_entity_poly.entity_id
_entity_poly.type
_entity_poly.pdbx_seq_one_letter_code
_entity_poly.pdbx_strand_id
1 'polypeptide(L)'
;MRPVPGHRFTLDMGPWGRQPCEVIAVEPERRFAIAFAQRTLDTTITWRLEPAPGGTRVCFEHAGFDLDAPQARIAYDGMKRGWPSVLARIEQAIDG
;
A
#
# COMPACT_ATOMS: atom_id res chain seq x y z
N MET A 1 -6.42 10.12 8.47
CA MET A 1 -6.63 8.65 8.36
C MET A 1 -6.48 8.06 9.76
N ARG A 2 -7.27 7.04 10.11
CA ARG A 2 -7.24 6.33 11.40
C ARG A 2 -6.85 4.86 11.18
N PRO A 3 -5.92 4.30 11.97
CA PRO A 3 -5.50 2.90 11.84
C PRO A 3 -6.48 1.99 12.57
N VAL A 4 -7.71 1.89 12.07
CA VAL A 4 -8.75 0.99 12.60
C VAL A 4 -9.46 0.31 11.44
N PRO A 5 -9.65 -1.02 11.47
CA PRO A 5 -10.40 -1.73 10.44
C PRO A 5 -11.77 -1.11 10.16
N GLY A 6 -12.16 -1.07 8.89
CA GLY A 6 -13.37 -0.42 8.39
C GLY A 6 -13.25 1.10 8.19
N HIS A 7 -12.14 1.73 8.61
CA HIS A 7 -11.94 3.16 8.35
C HIS A 7 -11.70 3.41 6.87
N ARG A 8 -12.60 4.17 6.26
CA ARG A 8 -12.51 4.60 4.86
C ARG A 8 -11.81 5.94 4.74
N PHE A 9 -11.00 6.06 3.70
CA PHE A 9 -10.28 7.27 3.34
C PHE A 9 -10.03 7.30 1.84
N THR A 10 -9.36 8.36 1.37
CA THR A 10 -9.02 8.52 -0.04
C THR A 10 -7.56 8.92 -0.16
N LEU A 11 -6.82 8.24 -1.03
CA LEU A 11 -5.47 8.61 -1.40
C LEU A 11 -5.50 9.45 -2.66
N ASP A 12 -4.81 10.59 -2.65
CA ASP A 12 -4.59 11.38 -3.85
C ASP A 12 -3.34 10.88 -4.58
N MET A 13 -3.52 10.30 -5.76
CA MET A 13 -2.45 9.78 -6.60
C MET A 13 -2.07 10.77 -7.72
N GLY A 14 -2.40 12.05 -7.55
CA GLY A 14 -2.08 13.14 -8.46
C GLY A 14 -2.68 12.90 -9.85
N PRO A 15 -1.86 12.73 -10.92
CA PRO A 15 -2.37 12.48 -12.27
C PRO A 15 -3.28 11.26 -12.40
N TRP A 16 -3.17 10.29 -11.49
CA TRP A 16 -4.00 9.08 -11.48
C TRP A 16 -5.28 9.22 -10.64
N GLY A 17 -5.53 10.41 -10.11
CA GLY A 17 -6.76 10.75 -9.40
C GLY A 17 -6.85 10.18 -7.98
N ARG A 18 -8.06 10.32 -7.42
CA ARG A 18 -8.36 9.98 -6.03
C ARG A 18 -8.81 8.53 -5.90
N GLN A 19 -8.07 7.73 -5.12
CA GLN A 19 -8.31 6.30 -4.94
C GLN A 19 -9.02 6.02 -3.60
N PRO A 20 -10.26 5.48 -3.62
CA PRO A 20 -10.95 5.08 -2.39
C PRO A 20 -10.24 3.90 -1.74
N CYS A 21 -10.01 4.01 -0.44
CA CYS A 21 -9.29 3.01 0.36
C CYS A 21 -10.06 2.70 1.63
N GLU A 22 -9.86 1.49 2.15
CA GLU A 22 -10.42 1.05 3.43
C GLU A 22 -9.34 0.31 4.21
N VAL A 23 -9.19 0.63 5.49
CA VAL A 23 -8.31 -0.13 6.39
C VAL A 23 -8.94 -1.50 6.64
N ILE A 24 -8.20 -2.58 6.36
CA ILE A 24 -8.70 -3.95 6.51
C ILE A 24 -8.01 -4.73 7.62
N ALA A 25 -6.76 -4.40 7.96
CA ALA A 25 -6.05 -5.03 9.07
C ALA A 25 -5.10 -4.04 9.76
N VAL A 26 -5.05 -4.12 11.08
CA VAL A 26 -4.15 -3.36 11.94
C VAL A 26 -3.72 -4.26 13.09
N GLU A 27 -2.44 -4.60 13.11
CA GLU A 27 -1.78 -5.26 14.22
C GLU A 27 -0.60 -4.35 14.59
N PRO A 28 -0.66 -3.67 15.76
CA PRO A 28 0.38 -2.73 16.17
C PRO A 28 1.78 -3.35 16.01
N GLU A 29 2.68 -2.59 15.40
CA GLU A 29 4.10 -2.97 15.21
C GLU A 29 4.34 -4.26 14.40
N ARG A 30 3.31 -4.84 13.78
CA ARG A 30 3.42 -6.13 13.08
C ARG A 30 2.83 -6.10 11.68
N ARG A 31 1.63 -5.52 11.51
CA ARG A 31 0.92 -5.59 10.22
C ARG A 31 -0.01 -4.40 10.03
N PHE A 32 -0.02 -3.88 8.83
CA PHE A 32 -1.00 -2.91 8.38
C PHE A 32 -1.45 -3.24 6.96
N ALA A 33 -2.75 -3.28 6.69
CA ALA A 33 -3.26 -3.54 5.36
C ALA A 33 -4.47 -2.69 5.00
N ILE A 34 -4.57 -2.31 3.73
CA ILE A 34 -5.67 -1.56 3.16
C ILE A 34 -6.19 -2.21 1.88
N ALA A 35 -7.50 -2.18 1.67
CA ALA A 35 -8.08 -2.29 0.34
C ALA A 35 -7.82 -0.96 -0.40
N PHE A 36 -7.31 -1.05 -1.63
CA PHE A 36 -6.86 0.08 -2.43
C PHE A 36 -7.65 0.16 -3.74
N ALA A 37 -7.97 1.38 -4.16
CA ALA A 37 -8.65 1.65 -5.43
C ALA A 37 -9.92 0.79 -5.59
N GLN A 38 -10.76 0.81 -4.55
CA GLN A 38 -12.01 0.05 -4.52
C GLN A 38 -12.93 0.45 -5.70
N ARG A 39 -13.49 -0.55 -6.38
CA ARG A 39 -14.32 -0.46 -7.61
C ARG A 39 -13.57 -0.11 -8.90
N THR A 40 -12.25 0.05 -8.85
CA THR A 40 -11.44 0.32 -10.06
C THR A 40 -10.34 -0.72 -10.24
N LEU A 41 -9.45 -0.90 -9.27
CA LEU A 41 -8.43 -1.95 -9.31
C LEU A 41 -8.72 -3.08 -8.32
N ASP A 42 -9.43 -2.79 -7.21
CA ASP A 42 -9.79 -3.75 -6.17
C ASP A 42 -8.59 -4.58 -5.66
N THR A 43 -7.48 -3.89 -5.38
CA THR A 43 -6.24 -4.50 -4.89
C THR A 43 -6.08 -4.33 -3.38
N THR A 44 -5.08 -5.01 -2.83
CA THR A 44 -4.69 -4.89 -1.42
C THR A 44 -3.23 -4.46 -1.31
N ILE A 45 -2.97 -3.50 -0.42
CA ILE A 45 -1.62 -3.12 0.00
C ILE A 45 -1.41 -3.60 1.42
N THR A 46 -0.33 -4.35 1.65
CA THR A 46 0.04 -4.92 2.95
C THR A 46 1.47 -4.54 3.32
N TRP A 47 1.63 -4.08 4.56
CA TRP A 47 2.89 -3.90 5.24
C TRP A 47 3.01 -4.94 6.35
N ARG A 48 4.16 -5.59 6.44
CA ARG A 48 4.54 -6.45 7.55
C ARG A 48 5.85 -5.96 8.13
N LEU A 49 5.92 -5.90 9.45
CA LEU A 49 7.07 -5.46 10.21
C LEU A 49 7.60 -6.66 10.98
N GLU A 50 8.88 -6.94 10.81
CA GLU A 50 9.57 -8.04 11.49
C GLU A 50 10.82 -7.49 12.19
N PRO A 51 11.05 -7.81 13.48
CA PRO A 51 12.31 -7.47 14.13
C PRO A 51 13.50 -8.04 13.36
N ALA A 52 14.54 -7.23 13.17
CA ALA A 52 15.78 -7.65 12.52
C ALA A 52 16.99 -7.11 13.29
N PRO A 53 18.17 -7.76 13.20
CA PRO A 53 19.39 -7.19 13.78
C PRO A 53 19.63 -5.77 13.25
N GLY A 54 19.71 -4.80 14.17
CA GLY A 54 19.92 -3.39 13.82
C GLY A 54 18.66 -2.62 13.40
N GLY A 55 17.44 -3.18 13.53
CA GLY A 55 16.21 -2.42 13.30
C GLY A 55 14.98 -3.27 12.99
N THR A 56 14.20 -2.82 12.01
CA THR A 56 12.97 -3.50 11.57
C THR A 56 13.07 -3.82 10.10
N ARG A 57 12.83 -5.08 9.73
CA ARG A 57 12.61 -5.46 8.34
C ARG A 57 11.19 -5.09 7.96
N VAL A 58 11.06 -4.24 6.94
CA VAL A 58 9.78 -3.87 6.36
C VAL A 58 9.54 -4.72 5.11
N CYS A 59 8.44 -5.48 5.11
CA CYS A 59 7.97 -6.22 3.96
C CYS A 59 6.73 -5.54 3.38
N PHE A 60 6.81 -5.15 2.11
CA PHE A 60 5.72 -4.54 1.36
C PHE A 60 5.17 -5.51 0.31
N GLU A 61 3.84 -5.58 0.21
CA GLU A 61 3.14 -6.32 -0.82
C GLU A 61 1.99 -5.48 -1.37
N HIS A 62 1.84 -5.47 -2.69
CA HIS A 62 0.65 -4.96 -3.38
C HIS A 62 0.15 -6.07 -4.30
N ALA A 63 -1.01 -6.65 -3.97
CA ALA A 63 -1.53 -7.85 -4.60
C ALA A 63 -3.01 -7.69 -5.01
N GLY A 64 -3.52 -8.63 -5.80
CA GLY A 64 -4.92 -8.66 -6.25
C GLY A 64 -5.18 -8.03 -7.63
N PHE A 65 -4.13 -7.70 -8.39
CA PHE A 65 -4.30 -7.19 -9.75
C PHE A 65 -4.91 -8.25 -10.67
N ASP A 66 -6.05 -7.94 -11.29
CA ASP A 66 -6.61 -8.73 -12.38
C ASP A 66 -5.80 -8.49 -13.67
N LEU A 67 -4.82 -9.33 -13.94
CA LEU A 67 -3.90 -9.13 -15.08
C LEU A 67 -4.51 -9.45 -16.44
N ASP A 68 -5.75 -9.95 -16.49
CA ASP A 68 -6.53 -10.11 -17.73
C ASP A 68 -7.17 -8.78 -18.16
N ALA A 69 -7.40 -7.86 -17.21
CA ALA A 69 -7.85 -6.50 -17.50
C ALA A 69 -6.68 -5.60 -17.94
N PRO A 70 -6.73 -4.96 -19.13
CA PRO A 70 -5.64 -4.13 -19.64
C PRO A 70 -5.24 -2.99 -18.69
N GLN A 71 -6.22 -2.35 -18.05
CA GLN A 71 -5.98 -1.26 -17.11
C GLN A 71 -5.23 -1.73 -15.85
N ALA A 72 -5.57 -2.90 -15.31
CA ALA A 72 -4.88 -3.45 -14.15
C ALA A 72 -3.45 -3.91 -14.48
N ARG A 73 -3.19 -4.37 -15.72
CA ARG A 73 -1.82 -4.62 -16.19
C ARG A 73 -0.97 -3.35 -16.27
N ILE A 74 -1.52 -2.27 -16.82
CA ILE A 74 -0.86 -0.95 -16.83
C ILE A 74 -0.58 -0.47 -15.40
N ALA A 75 -1.56 -0.62 -14.51
CA ALA A 75 -1.41 -0.25 -13.10
C ALA A 75 -0.34 -1.08 -12.41
N TYR A 76 -0.31 -2.40 -12.62
CA TYR A 76 0.72 -3.30 -12.09
C TYR A 76 2.12 -2.85 -12.52
N ASP A 77 2.32 -2.58 -13.81
CA ASP A 77 3.61 -2.15 -14.35
C ASP A 77 4.02 -0.77 -13.82
N GLY A 78 3.07 0.16 -13.70
CA GLY A 78 3.30 1.48 -13.10
C GLY A 78 3.72 1.38 -11.64
N MET A 79 2.98 0.60 -10.85
CA MET A 79 3.22 0.36 -9.43
C MET A 79 4.55 -0.34 -9.19
N LYS A 80 4.88 -1.36 -10.01
CA LYS A 80 6.16 -2.08 -9.95
C LYS A 80 7.36 -1.13 -10.11
N ARG A 81 7.24 -0.10 -10.95
CA ARG A 81 8.26 0.94 -11.12
C ARG A 81 8.23 2.00 -10.01
N GLY A 82 7.05 2.34 -9.50
CA GLY A 82 6.85 3.40 -8.51
C GLY A 82 7.26 3.02 -7.09
N TRP A 83 6.87 1.82 -6.62
CA TRP A 83 7.05 1.41 -5.23
C TRP A 83 8.48 1.48 -4.70
N PRO A 84 9.54 1.07 -5.44
CA PRO A 84 10.91 1.20 -4.96
C PRO A 84 11.26 2.63 -4.52
N SER A 85 10.79 3.64 -5.26
CA SER A 85 11.04 5.05 -4.94
C SER A 85 10.25 5.55 -3.72
N VAL A 86 9.09 4.96 -3.45
CA VAL A 86 8.29 5.26 -2.26
C VAL A 86 8.94 4.59 -1.03
N LEU A 87 9.35 3.33 -1.18
CA LEU A 87 10.03 2.57 -0.13
C LEU A 87 11.34 3.23 0.31
N ALA A 88 12.13 3.76 -0.63
CA ALA A 88 13.36 4.49 -0.33
C ALA A 88 13.13 5.79 0.48
N ARG A 89 11.91 6.33 0.50
CA ARG A 89 11.56 7.53 1.29
C ARG A 89 11.04 7.20 2.69
N ILE A 90 10.81 5.92 3.00
CA ILE A 90 10.31 5.53 4.33
C ILE A 90 11.34 5.82 5.40
N GLU A 91 12.63 5.65 5.12
CA GLU A 91 13.73 5.99 6.04
C GLU A 91 13.63 7.45 6.52
N GLN A 92 13.35 8.37 5.61
CA GLN A 92 13.18 9.80 5.94
C GLN A 92 11.94 10.06 6.81
N ALA A 93 10.93 9.20 6.75
CA ALA A 93 9.71 9.34 7.54
C ALA A 93 9.83 8.74 8.96
N ILE A 94 10.85 7.92 9.22
CA ILE A 94 11.09 7.28 10.52
C ILE A 94 12.21 7.94 11.32
N ASP A 95 13.14 8.66 10.67
CA ASP A 95 14.24 9.39 11.32
C ASP A 95 13.83 10.77 11.89
N GLY A 96 12.53 10.97 12.15
CA GLY A 96 11.94 12.21 12.68
C GLY A 96 11.88 12.29 14.19
#